data_AF-A0A4R4UXT9-F1
#
_entry.id   AF-A0A4R4UXT9-F1
#
_cell.length_a   1.000
_cell.length_b   1.000
_cell.length_c   1.000
_cell.angle_alpha   90.00
_cell.angle_beta   90.00
_cell.angle_gamma   90.00
#
_symmetry.space_group_name_H-M   'P 1'
#
loop_
_entity.id
_entity.type
_entity.pdbx_description
1 polymer ?
#
loop_
_entity_poly.entity_id
_entity_poly.type
_entity_poly.pdbx_seq_one_letter_code
_entity_poly.pdbx_strand_id
1 'polypeptide(L)' 'MIYALAAIGALTIAVLMWKAFGPQVAAPRARRAPVAPDDDPEFLRRIAEEQRKNQRRAEEDGGLE' A
#
# COMPACT_ATOMS: atom_id res chain seq x y z
N MET A 1 24.54 -29.88 -35.77
CA MET A 1 23.31 -30.02 -34.95
C MET A 1 23.60 -30.29 -33.48
N ILE A 2 24.47 -31.25 -33.14
CA ILE A 2 24.84 -31.53 -31.73
C ILE A 2 25.41 -30.32 -30.98
N TYR A 3 26.16 -29.45 -31.66
CA TYR A 3 26.67 -28.21 -31.08
C TYR A 3 25.57 -27.23 -30.65
N ALA A 4 24.45 -27.18 -31.39
CA ALA A 4 23.32 -26.35 -31.01
C ALA A 4 22.65 -26.87 -29.73
N LEU A 5 22.47 -28.19 -29.63
CA LEU A 5 21.95 -28.83 -28.41
C LEU A 5 22.90 -28.63 -27.21
N ALA A 6 24.21 -28.77 -27.43
CA ALA A 6 25.21 -28.53 -26.40
C ALA A 6 25.23 -27.07 -25.93
N ALA A 7 25.11 -26.11 -26.85
CA ALA A 7 25.04 -24.69 -26.51
C ALA A 7 23.79 -24.36 -25.68
N ILE A 8 22.63 -24.92 -26.06
CA ILE A 8 21.39 -24.76 -25.29
C ILE A 8 21.55 -25.36 -23.89
N GLY A 9 22.10 -26.58 -23.79
CA GLY A 9 22.33 -27.24 -22.50
C GLY A 9 23.31 -26.48 -21.60
N ALA A 10 24.38 -25.92 -22.16
CA ALA A 10 25.31 -25.09 -21.40
C ALA A 10 24.64 -23.80 -20.90
N LEU A 11 23.82 -23.17 -21.75
CA LEU A 11 23.10 -21.95 -21.40
C LEU A 11 22.08 -22.20 -20.27
N THR A 12 21.33 -23.30 -20.33
CA THR A 12 20.35 -23.64 -19.28
C THR A 12 21.04 -23.89 -17.94
N ILE A 13 22.15 -24.62 -17.92
CA ILE A 13 22.94 -24.83 -16.70
C ILE A 13 23.47 -23.51 -16.14
N ALA A 14 24.00 -22.63 -16.99
CA ALA A 14 24.48 -21.31 -16.57
C ALA A 14 23.37 -20.46 -15.93
N VAL A 15 22.18 -20.46 -16.53
CA VAL A 15 20.99 -19.75 -16.01
C VAL A 15 20.54 -20.35 -14.68
N LEU A 16 20.50 -21.67 -14.55
CA LEU A 16 20.13 -22.34 -13.30
C LEU A 16 21.14 -22.04 -12.18
N MET A 17 22.43 -22.08 -12.50
CA MET A 17 23.50 -21.75 -11.56
C MET A 17 23.39 -20.28 -11.10
N TRP A 18 23.11 -19.35 -12.02
CA TRP A 18 22.86 -17.96 -11.69
C TRP A 18 21.59 -17.78 -10.83
N LYS A 19 20.53 -18.54 -11.09
CA LYS A 19 19.28 -18.45 -10.31
C LYS A 19 19.43 -19.01 -8.90
N ALA A 20 20.25 -20.04 -8.73
CA ALA A 20 20.48 -20.71 -7.45
C ALA A 20 21.52 -19.98 -6.57
N PHE A 21 22.61 -19.48 -7.17
CA PHE A 21 23.76 -18.92 -6.45
C PHE A 21 24.00 -17.44 -6.74
N GLY A 22 23.30 -16.86 -7.71
CA GLY A 22 23.44 -15.45 -8.04
C GLY A 22 22.96 -14.55 -6.89
N PRO A 23 23.35 -13.26 -6.91
CA PRO A 23 22.91 -12.30 -5.92
C PRO A 23 21.39 -12.34 -5.82
N GLN A 24 20.87 -12.72 -4.65
CA GLN A 24 19.45 -12.57 -4.39
C GLN A 24 19.18 -11.08 -4.44
N VAL A 25 18.60 -10.61 -5.54
CA VAL A 25 17.99 -9.28 -5.60
C VAL A 25 16.96 -9.33 -4.49
N ALA A 26 17.29 -8.71 -3.36
CA ALA A 26 16.43 -8.71 -2.19
C ALA A 26 15.05 -8.34 -2.70
N ALA A 27 14.11 -9.30 -2.63
CA ALA A 27 12.72 -9.04 -2.98
C ALA A 27 12.39 -7.73 -2.26
N PRO A 28 11.90 -6.69 -2.95
CA PRO A 28 11.67 -5.40 -2.32
C PRO A 28 10.80 -5.71 -1.12
N ARG A 29 11.41 -5.63 0.08
CA ARG A 29 10.80 -6.04 1.33
C ARG A 29 9.44 -5.41 1.29
N ALA A 30 8.39 -6.23 1.22
CA ALA A 30 7.01 -5.76 1.05
C ALA A 30 6.91 -4.54 1.92
N ARG A 31 6.93 -3.35 1.30
CA ARG A 31 6.99 -2.11 2.06
C ARG A 31 5.74 -2.23 2.88
N ARG A 32 5.87 -2.43 4.20
CA ARG A 32 4.73 -2.35 5.10
C ARG A 32 4.07 -1.06 4.64
N ALA A 33 2.89 -1.19 4.02
CA ALA A 33 2.14 -0.02 3.63
C ALA A 33 2.15 0.84 4.89
N PRO A 34 2.53 2.13 4.79
CA PRO A 34 2.48 2.99 5.95
C PRO A 34 1.12 2.76 6.58
N VAL A 35 1.10 2.27 7.82
CA VAL A 35 -0.14 2.16 8.58
C VAL A 35 -0.71 3.56 8.50
N ALA A 36 -1.85 3.70 7.83
CA ALA A 36 -2.53 4.98 7.80
C ALA A 36 -2.71 5.36 9.27
N PRO A 37 -2.27 6.57 9.70
CA PRO A 37 -2.59 7.05 11.03
C PRO A 37 -4.08 6.79 11.25
N ASP A 38 -4.36 6.01 12.29
CA ASP A 38 -5.65 5.36 12.53
C ASP A 38 -6.78 6.37 12.38
N ASP A 39 -7.96 5.85 12.06
CA ASP A 39 -9.24 6.53 12.16
C ASP A 39 -9.41 7.18 13.56
N ASP A 40 -8.78 8.34 13.76
CA ASP A 40 -8.60 8.91 15.09
C ASP A 40 -9.97 9.36 15.61
N PRO A 41 -10.47 8.76 16.71
CA PRO A 41 -11.82 9.03 17.21
C PRO A 41 -12.02 10.51 17.59
N GLU A 42 -10.92 11.21 17.87
CA GLU A 42 -10.92 12.65 18.13
C GLU A 42 -11.35 13.48 16.91
N PHE A 43 -10.99 13.07 15.68
CA PHE A 43 -11.40 13.78 14.46
C PHE A 43 -12.92 13.68 14.25
N LEU A 44 -13.47 12.48 14.42
CA LEU A 44 -14.92 12.25 14.32
C LEU A 44 -15.71 12.99 15.39
N ARG A 45 -15.17 13.09 16.62
CA ARG A 45 -15.77 13.87 17.71
C ARG A 45 -15.85 15.36 17.38
N ARG A 46 -14.78 15.93 16.79
CA ARG A 46 -14.77 17.33 16.35
C ARG A 46 -15.83 17.61 15.28
N ILE A 47 -15.98 16.73 14.28
CA ILE A 47 -17.02 16.85 13.25
C ILE A 47 -18.43 16.78 13.88
N ALA A 48 -18.66 15.82 14.78
CA ALA A 48 -19.96 15.66 15.42
C ALA A 48 -20.33 16.87 16.30
N GLU A 49 -19.35 17.46 16.98
CA GLU A 49 -19.54 18.68 17.77
C GLU A 49 -19.86 19.90 16.89
N GLU A 50 -19.15 20.07 15.77
CA GLU A 50 -19.42 21.14 14.81
C GLU A 50 -20.80 21.03 14.17
N GLN A 51 -21.21 19.82 13.76
CA GLN A 51 -22.55 19.60 13.19
C GLN A 51 -23.66 19.94 14.19
N ARG A 52 -23.55 19.51 15.45
CA ARG A 52 -24.52 19.86 16.50
C ARG A 52 -24.59 21.36 16.76
N LYS A 53 -23.46 22.05 16.73
CA LYS A 53 -23.41 23.51 16.92
C LYS A 53 -24.07 24.24 15.75
N ASN A 54 -23.84 23.79 14.52
CA ASN A 54 -24.44 24.40 13.34
C ASN A 54 -25.96 24.19 13.28
N GLN A 55 -26.41 23.00 13.68
CA GLN A 55 -27.84 22.66 13.76
C GLN A 55 -28.59 23.52 14.79
N ARG A 56 -27.99 23.73 15.99
CA ARG A 56 -28.54 24.65 16.99
C ARG A 56 -28.62 26.10 16.49
N ARG A 57 -27.58 26.58 15.80
CA ARG A 57 -27.61 27.91 15.19
C ARG A 57 -28.71 28.05 14.14
N ALA A 58 -28.93 27.02 13.32
CA ALA A 58 -29.98 27.03 12.30
C ALA A 58 -31.39 27.03 12.91
N GLU A 59 -31.60 26.35 14.03
CA GLU A 59 -32.87 26.39 14.79
C GLU A 59 -33.10 27.74 15.48
N GLU A 60 -32.05 28.38 16.00
CA GLU A 60 -32.14 29.71 16.63
C GLU A 60 -32.42 30.82 15.60
N ASP A 61 -31.87 30.72 14.38
CA ASP A 61 -32.04 31.72 13.32
C ASP A 61 -33.37 31.53 12.55
N GLY A 62 -33.86 30.29 12.43
CA GLY A 62 -35.16 29.97 11.80
C GLY A 62 -36.38 30.08 12.72
N GLY A 63 -36.19 30.33 14.01
CA GLY A 63 -37.27 30.51 15.00
C GLY A 63 -37.70 31.97 15.20
N LEU A 64 -37.16 32.90 14.42
CA LEU A 64 -37.44 34.35 14.49
C LEU A 64 -38.30 34.89 13.33
N GLU A 65 -38.87 34.02 12.48
CA GLU A 65 -39.89 34.39 11.49
C GLU A 65 -41.33 34.17 11.96
#